data_AF-A0A485P968-F1
#
_entry.id   AF-A0A485P968-F1
#
_cell.length_a   1.000
_cell.length_b   1.000
_cell.length_c   1.000
_cell.angle_alpha   90.00
_cell.angle_beta   90.00
_cell.angle_gamma   90.00
#
_symmetry.space_group_name_H-M   'P 1'
#
loop_
_entity.id
_entity.type
_entity.pdbx_description
1 polymer ?
#
loop_
_entity_poly.entity_id
_entity_poly.type
_entity_poly.pdbx_seq_one_letter_code
_entity_poly.pdbx_strand_id
1 'polypeptide(L)'
;MKACSEADVEGQIQELKTITRLQEQCRALQIQAVKEKTVKNRATLALLHSTIRRGAQDWALAKKYDQQTISKACGKDVPMRLAHCRCSMEVAREKLRKYVFDRVNVHNVLIHLVRRREQKLESMKLELASLRRQPDDTKEGQRLRQVIRQLENNIEKTVIKITASQNIYLLYVDLLDYLKKELASYPTGLDELQNLVGDYCSELSDMTVMSQDAMMITDEVKMNMRQAEATFIEERRARENRLNQQKKLIDKIHTKETTEKFRRGRRDLDFPSSLMGAETVKVRKRETSQADIQYRTDVTALVEKVKMAVQCSHLWDIAGRFLAQRTAEENLGLQVEGCERRRVHLEALMKRLEAEETALKFRQTPSSASFKSVEKKMKDMLREEEERLQLAYSNMTKSQKLLLTIQMGIDNLYARLIGIALPTAQKEVLSNTLDVSSKLAYCEGKLLYLADRLQALSRTEEVNAKVRDTLESSTLKEKQNQRISFEDLEDDVIETFQFADVDHSYVPSRAEIKRQARRLIEGRLKVAKKKKK
;
A
#
# COMPACT_ATOMS: atom_id res chain seq x y z
N MET A 1 -5.73 -80.50 -156.03
CA MET A 1 -5.19 -79.11 -156.09
C MET A 1 -6.19 -78.14 -155.47
N LYS A 2 -5.73 -76.93 -155.14
CA LYS A 2 -6.48 -75.73 -154.71
C LYS A 2 -8.02 -75.76 -154.83
N ALA A 3 -8.71 -75.69 -153.68
CA ALA A 3 -10.14 -75.30 -153.58
C ALA A 3 -10.52 -74.84 -152.14
N CYS A 4 -9.67 -74.05 -151.47
CA CYS A 4 -9.93 -73.53 -150.13
C CYS A 4 -9.61 -72.03 -150.08
N SER A 5 -10.61 -71.16 -149.82
CA SER A 5 -10.42 -69.81 -149.26
C SER A 5 -11.71 -69.01 -149.04
N GLU A 6 -12.82 -69.28 -149.75
CA GLU A 6 -13.96 -68.33 -149.78
C GLU A 6 -15.11 -68.70 -148.82
N ALA A 7 -15.70 -69.90 -148.94
CA ALA A 7 -16.86 -70.29 -148.11
C ALA A 7 -16.57 -70.33 -146.59
N ASP A 8 -15.34 -70.67 -146.21
CA ASP A 8 -14.87 -70.70 -144.82
C ASP A 8 -14.70 -69.28 -144.25
N VAL A 9 -14.20 -68.33 -145.05
CA VAL A 9 -14.07 -66.92 -144.65
C VAL A 9 -15.43 -66.24 -144.53
N GLU A 10 -16.38 -66.52 -145.43
CA GLU A 10 -17.76 -66.02 -145.32
C GLU A 10 -18.43 -66.53 -144.02
N GLY A 11 -18.22 -67.79 -143.66
CA GLY A 11 -18.68 -68.39 -142.40
C GLY A 11 -18.06 -67.72 -141.17
N GLN A 12 -16.73 -67.59 -141.13
CA GLN A 12 -16.01 -66.93 -140.02
C GLN A 12 -16.42 -65.46 -139.88
N ILE A 13 -16.71 -64.75 -140.98
CA ILE A 13 -17.26 -63.38 -140.94
C ILE A 13 -18.67 -63.36 -140.34
N GLN A 14 -19.51 -64.36 -140.60
CA GLN A 14 -20.83 -64.47 -139.98
C GLN A 14 -20.75 -64.82 -138.49
N GLU A 15 -19.83 -65.70 -138.08
CA GLU A 15 -19.57 -65.97 -136.66
C GLU A 15 -19.02 -64.75 -135.92
N LEU A 16 -18.07 -64.01 -136.50
CA LEU A 16 -17.58 -62.77 -135.89
C LEU A 16 -18.69 -61.71 -135.78
N LYS A 17 -19.61 -61.63 -136.74
CA LYS A 17 -20.80 -60.76 -136.66
C LYS A 17 -21.76 -61.19 -135.55
N THR A 18 -22.02 -62.49 -135.36
CA THR A 18 -22.89 -62.96 -134.26
C THR A 18 -22.22 -62.82 -132.89
N ILE A 19 -20.93 -63.11 -132.78
CA ILE A 19 -20.14 -62.89 -131.56
C ILE A 19 -20.10 -61.40 -131.19
N THR A 20 -19.88 -60.50 -132.15
CA THR A 20 -19.91 -59.05 -131.90
C THR A 20 -21.28 -58.60 -131.42
N ARG A 21 -22.35 -59.02 -132.10
CA ARG A 21 -23.74 -58.73 -131.70
C ARG A 21 -24.07 -59.25 -130.30
N LEU A 22 -23.59 -60.45 -129.94
CA LEU A 22 -23.76 -61.03 -128.61
C LEU A 22 -22.95 -60.26 -127.56
N GLN A 23 -21.71 -59.85 -127.85
CA GLN A 23 -20.92 -59.00 -126.95
C GLN A 23 -21.57 -57.62 -126.74
N GLU A 24 -22.14 -57.02 -127.79
CA GLU A 24 -22.90 -55.77 -127.68
C GLU A 24 -24.17 -55.94 -126.85
N GLN A 25 -24.92 -57.04 -127.04
CA GLN A 25 -26.07 -57.38 -126.19
C GLN A 25 -25.67 -57.63 -124.73
N CYS A 26 -24.58 -58.35 -124.46
CA CYS A 26 -24.05 -58.54 -123.11
C CYS A 26 -23.60 -57.23 -122.47
N ARG A 27 -22.91 -56.34 -123.21
CA ARG A 27 -22.55 -54.99 -122.75
C ARG A 27 -23.79 -54.15 -122.46
N ALA A 28 -24.81 -54.18 -123.32
CA ALA A 28 -26.08 -53.48 -123.12
C ALA A 28 -26.81 -53.98 -121.85
N LEU A 29 -26.88 -55.30 -121.65
CA LEU A 29 -27.48 -55.91 -120.45
C LEU A 29 -26.69 -55.61 -119.18
N GLN A 30 -25.35 -55.59 -119.23
CA GLN A 30 -24.52 -55.15 -118.10
C GLN A 30 -24.75 -53.67 -117.77
N ILE A 31 -24.78 -52.80 -118.79
CA ILE A 31 -25.08 -51.37 -118.63
C ILE A 31 -26.50 -51.18 -118.06
N GLN A 32 -27.50 -51.96 -118.50
CA GLN A 32 -28.84 -51.94 -117.92
C GLN A 32 -28.82 -52.39 -116.45
N ALA A 33 -28.19 -53.52 -116.13
CA ALA A 33 -28.11 -54.03 -114.76
C ALA A 33 -27.39 -53.04 -113.82
N VAL A 34 -26.38 -52.31 -114.30
CA VAL A 34 -25.72 -51.23 -113.56
C VAL A 34 -26.63 -50.00 -113.42
N LYS A 35 -27.38 -49.60 -114.45
CA LYS A 35 -28.39 -48.54 -114.37
C LYS A 35 -29.50 -48.88 -113.37
N GLU A 36 -30.01 -50.10 -113.39
CA GLU A 36 -31.00 -50.58 -112.42
C GLU A 36 -30.44 -50.60 -110.99
N LYS A 37 -29.20 -51.07 -110.80
CA LYS A 37 -28.53 -51.03 -109.48
C LYS A 37 -28.30 -49.60 -108.99
N THR A 38 -27.92 -48.66 -109.85
CA THR A 38 -27.75 -47.25 -109.44
C THR A 38 -29.09 -46.57 -109.15
N VAL A 39 -30.16 -46.88 -109.88
CA VAL A 39 -31.53 -46.44 -109.55
C VAL A 39 -32.01 -47.02 -108.22
N LYS A 40 -31.84 -48.34 -107.99
CA LYS A 40 -32.18 -49.02 -106.72
C LYS A 40 -31.39 -48.42 -105.55
N ASN A 41 -30.08 -48.18 -105.70
CA ASN A 41 -29.23 -47.54 -104.69
C ASN A 41 -29.62 -46.06 -104.44
N ARG A 42 -30.02 -45.32 -105.48
CA ARG A 42 -30.51 -43.94 -105.33
C ARG A 42 -31.83 -43.88 -104.54
N ALA A 43 -32.70 -44.87 -104.72
CA ALA A 43 -33.93 -45.00 -103.94
C ALA A 43 -33.64 -45.38 -102.47
N THR A 44 -32.73 -46.33 -102.19
CA THR A 44 -32.38 -46.68 -100.81
C THR A 44 -31.65 -45.54 -100.08
N LEU A 45 -30.77 -44.80 -100.75
CA LEU A 45 -30.16 -43.59 -100.19
C LEU A 45 -31.19 -42.48 -99.91
N ALA A 46 -32.19 -42.29 -100.78
CA ALA A 46 -33.27 -41.36 -100.52
C ALA A 46 -34.10 -41.75 -99.28
N LEU A 47 -34.36 -43.06 -99.09
CA LEU A 47 -35.04 -43.61 -97.92
C LEU A 47 -34.20 -43.40 -96.65
N LEU A 48 -32.90 -43.73 -96.67
CA LEU A 48 -32.00 -43.52 -95.53
C LEU A 48 -31.86 -42.03 -95.17
N HIS A 49 -31.75 -41.14 -96.15
CA HIS A 49 -31.78 -39.70 -95.90
C HIS A 49 -33.13 -39.21 -95.39
N SER A 50 -34.24 -39.91 -95.64
CA SER A 50 -35.55 -39.59 -95.06
C SER A 50 -35.67 -40.06 -93.60
N THR A 51 -35.17 -41.25 -93.26
CA THR A 51 -35.20 -41.78 -91.89
C THR A 51 -34.23 -41.07 -90.97
N ILE A 52 -33.03 -40.71 -91.44
CA ILE A 52 -32.07 -39.88 -90.69
C ILE A 52 -32.67 -38.50 -90.40
N ARG A 53 -33.31 -37.85 -91.39
CA ARG A 53 -33.98 -36.56 -91.18
C ARG A 53 -35.15 -36.66 -90.20
N ARG A 54 -35.93 -37.74 -90.24
CA ARG A 54 -37.02 -38.01 -89.27
C ARG A 54 -36.45 -38.19 -87.85
N GLY A 55 -35.48 -39.08 -87.66
CA GLY A 55 -34.85 -39.29 -86.35
C GLY A 55 -34.19 -38.04 -85.76
N ALA A 56 -33.62 -37.17 -86.60
CA ALA A 56 -33.10 -35.87 -86.18
C ALA A 56 -34.22 -34.90 -85.74
N GLN A 57 -35.39 -34.92 -86.39
CA GLN A 57 -36.57 -34.17 -85.98
C GLN A 57 -37.16 -34.73 -84.67
N ASP A 58 -37.30 -36.05 -84.55
CA ASP A 58 -37.80 -36.74 -83.36
C ASP A 58 -36.92 -36.46 -82.13
N TRP A 59 -35.60 -36.52 -82.28
CA TRP A 59 -34.65 -36.15 -81.22
C TRP A 59 -34.72 -34.65 -80.85
N ALA A 60 -34.88 -33.77 -81.84
CA ALA A 60 -35.05 -32.34 -81.59
C ALA A 60 -36.39 -32.01 -80.89
N LEU A 61 -37.44 -32.80 -81.11
CA LEU A 61 -38.70 -32.73 -80.37
C LEU A 61 -38.53 -33.24 -78.93
N ALA A 62 -37.97 -34.44 -78.74
CA ALA A 62 -37.71 -35.01 -77.41
C ALA A 62 -36.89 -34.05 -76.53
N LYS A 63 -35.82 -33.48 -77.09
CA LYS A 63 -34.98 -32.49 -76.40
C LYS A 63 -35.74 -31.21 -76.00
N LYS A 64 -36.73 -30.77 -76.80
CA LYS A 64 -37.61 -29.65 -76.44
C LYS A 64 -38.57 -30.02 -75.31
N TYR A 65 -39.13 -31.23 -75.31
CA TYR A 65 -39.98 -31.73 -74.22
C TYR A 65 -39.21 -31.83 -72.90
N ASP A 66 -37.99 -32.37 -72.91
CA ASP A 66 -37.10 -32.40 -71.75
C ASP A 66 -36.81 -30.99 -71.24
N GLN A 67 -36.38 -30.08 -72.12
CA GLN A 67 -36.07 -28.69 -71.74
C GLN A 67 -37.29 -27.96 -71.16
N GLN A 68 -38.49 -28.15 -71.72
CA GLN A 68 -39.72 -27.58 -71.16
C GLN A 68 -40.08 -28.19 -69.79
N THR A 69 -39.92 -29.49 -69.64
CA THR A 69 -40.26 -30.21 -68.39
C THR A 69 -39.31 -29.82 -67.26
N ILE A 70 -38.00 -29.78 -67.53
CA ILE A 70 -36.97 -29.27 -66.61
C ILE A 70 -37.25 -27.79 -66.26
N SER A 71 -37.63 -26.97 -67.24
CA SER A 71 -37.95 -25.55 -67.00
C SER A 71 -39.18 -25.35 -66.12
N LYS A 72 -40.22 -26.19 -66.27
CA LYS A 72 -41.40 -26.20 -65.38
C LYS A 72 -41.01 -26.64 -63.97
N ALA A 73 -40.22 -27.72 -63.84
CA ALA A 73 -39.80 -28.27 -62.55
C ALA A 73 -38.90 -27.31 -61.73
N CYS A 74 -38.01 -26.56 -62.39
CA CYS A 74 -37.15 -25.57 -61.72
C CYS A 74 -37.87 -24.24 -61.41
N GLY A 75 -39.05 -23.99 -62.02
CA GLY A 75 -39.88 -22.82 -61.76
C GLY A 75 -39.12 -21.49 -61.92
N LYS A 76 -39.03 -20.74 -60.82
CA LYS A 76 -38.34 -19.43 -60.74
C LYS A 76 -36.82 -19.53 -60.51
N ASP A 77 -36.28 -20.70 -60.20
CA ASP A 77 -34.83 -20.88 -59.96
C ASP A 77 -34.07 -20.87 -61.29
N VAL A 78 -33.64 -19.67 -61.70
CA VAL A 78 -32.92 -19.46 -62.96
C VAL A 78 -31.56 -20.17 -62.97
N PRO A 79 -30.72 -20.11 -61.90
CA PRO A 79 -29.48 -20.90 -61.83
C PRO A 79 -29.70 -22.41 -61.99
N MET A 80 -30.63 -23.01 -61.23
CA MET A 80 -30.87 -24.46 -61.27
C MET A 80 -31.44 -24.90 -62.63
N ARG A 81 -32.31 -24.08 -63.23
CA ARG A 81 -32.80 -24.29 -64.60
C ARG A 81 -31.65 -24.28 -65.60
N LEU A 82 -30.78 -23.26 -65.59
CA LEU A 82 -29.65 -23.15 -66.51
C LEU A 82 -28.66 -24.31 -66.36
N ALA A 83 -28.39 -24.77 -65.14
CA ALA A 83 -27.52 -25.92 -64.86
C ALA A 83 -28.06 -27.26 -65.41
N HIS A 84 -29.36 -27.34 -65.72
CA HIS A 84 -30.01 -28.58 -66.18
C HIS A 84 -30.61 -28.50 -67.60
N CYS A 85 -30.70 -27.32 -68.22
CA CYS A 85 -31.17 -27.08 -69.60
C CYS A 85 -30.49 -27.92 -70.72
N ARG A 86 -29.36 -28.59 -70.45
CA ARG A 86 -28.65 -29.47 -71.40
C ARG A 86 -28.65 -30.96 -71.02
N CYS A 87 -29.27 -31.33 -69.90
CA CYS A 87 -29.41 -32.72 -69.46
C CYS A 87 -30.67 -33.36 -70.07
N SER A 88 -30.73 -34.69 -70.10
CA SER A 88 -32.01 -35.40 -70.23
C SER A 88 -32.84 -35.27 -68.95
N MET A 89 -34.15 -35.51 -69.04
CA MET A 89 -35.08 -35.45 -67.89
C MET A 89 -34.62 -36.29 -66.70
N GLU A 90 -34.12 -37.50 -66.94
CA GLU A 90 -33.64 -38.43 -65.89
C GLU A 90 -32.39 -37.91 -65.17
N VAL A 91 -31.40 -37.42 -65.93
CA VAL A 91 -30.15 -36.87 -65.39
C VAL A 91 -30.42 -35.57 -64.62
N ALA A 92 -31.38 -34.76 -65.06
CA ALA A 92 -31.84 -33.60 -64.31
C ALA A 92 -32.56 -34.01 -63.01
N ARG A 93 -33.45 -35.01 -63.07
CA ARG A 93 -34.20 -35.52 -61.91
C ARG A 93 -33.28 -36.02 -60.79
N GLU A 94 -32.27 -36.82 -61.11
CA GLU A 94 -31.37 -37.37 -60.08
C GLU A 94 -30.40 -36.32 -59.52
N LYS A 95 -29.95 -35.35 -60.34
CA LYS A 95 -29.19 -34.17 -59.85
C LYS A 95 -30.02 -33.31 -58.89
N LEU A 96 -31.28 -33.04 -59.22
CA LEU A 96 -32.23 -32.35 -58.35
C LEU A 96 -32.47 -33.12 -57.05
N ARG A 97 -32.68 -34.44 -57.13
CA ARG A 97 -32.87 -35.32 -55.97
C ARG A 97 -31.67 -35.28 -55.02
N LYS A 98 -30.45 -35.42 -55.55
CA LYS A 98 -29.23 -35.29 -54.75
C LYS A 98 -29.11 -33.90 -54.12
N TYR A 99 -29.33 -32.83 -54.87
CA TYR A 99 -29.28 -31.46 -54.33
C TYR A 99 -30.27 -31.25 -53.16
N VAL A 100 -31.50 -31.77 -53.27
CA VAL A 100 -32.48 -31.71 -52.17
C VAL A 100 -32.00 -32.53 -50.97
N PHE A 101 -31.47 -33.73 -51.17
CA PHE A 101 -30.92 -34.56 -50.09
C PHE A 101 -29.74 -33.89 -49.37
N ASP A 102 -28.77 -33.35 -50.12
CA ASP A 102 -27.62 -32.63 -49.58
C ASP A 102 -28.07 -31.39 -48.79
N ARG A 103 -29.07 -30.63 -49.28
CA ARG A 103 -29.67 -29.50 -48.56
C ARG A 103 -30.39 -29.92 -47.27
N VAL A 104 -31.14 -31.02 -47.29
CA VAL A 104 -31.83 -31.56 -46.09
C VAL A 104 -30.82 -32.04 -45.05
N ASN A 105 -29.72 -32.68 -45.46
CA ASN A 105 -28.65 -33.09 -44.56
C ASN A 105 -27.97 -31.89 -43.89
N VAL A 106 -27.66 -30.83 -44.64
CA VAL A 106 -27.14 -29.57 -44.07
C VAL A 106 -28.14 -28.94 -43.09
N HIS A 107 -29.43 -28.93 -43.42
CA HIS A 107 -30.48 -28.43 -42.53
C HIS A 107 -30.58 -29.23 -41.22
N ASN A 108 -30.53 -30.57 -41.29
CA ASN A 108 -30.53 -31.44 -40.12
C ASN A 108 -29.31 -31.18 -39.21
N VAL A 109 -28.11 -31.07 -39.79
CA VAL A 109 -26.88 -30.73 -39.04
C VAL A 109 -27.02 -29.36 -38.35
N LEU A 110 -27.57 -28.36 -39.04
CA LEU A 110 -27.83 -27.04 -38.45
C LEU A 110 -28.84 -27.10 -37.29
N ILE A 111 -29.93 -27.89 -37.42
CA ILE A 111 -30.88 -28.11 -36.31
C ILE A 111 -30.20 -28.74 -35.09
N HIS A 112 -29.35 -29.76 -35.28
CA HIS A 112 -28.61 -30.36 -34.18
C HIS A 112 -27.62 -29.38 -33.51
N LEU A 113 -26.97 -28.51 -34.30
CA LEU A 113 -26.10 -27.46 -33.78
C LEU A 113 -26.86 -26.37 -33.01
N VAL A 114 -28.05 -25.97 -33.47
CA VAL A 114 -28.93 -25.03 -32.77
C VAL A 114 -29.37 -25.62 -31.43
N ARG A 115 -29.93 -26.83 -31.41
CA ARG A 115 -30.36 -27.52 -30.17
C ARG A 115 -29.23 -27.66 -29.14
N ARG A 116 -28.00 -27.96 -29.58
CA ARG A 116 -26.83 -28.05 -28.70
C ARG A 116 -26.41 -26.69 -28.13
N ARG A 117 -26.61 -25.59 -28.89
CA ARG A 117 -26.37 -24.22 -28.42
C ARG A 117 -27.45 -23.77 -27.43
N GLU A 118 -28.72 -24.08 -27.70
CA GLU A 118 -29.85 -23.84 -26.79
C GLU A 118 -29.64 -24.54 -25.43
N GLN A 119 -29.29 -25.83 -25.45
CA GLN A 119 -28.96 -26.59 -24.22
C GLN A 119 -27.84 -25.94 -23.41
N LYS A 120 -26.76 -25.48 -24.06
CA LYS A 120 -25.67 -24.78 -23.36
C LYS A 120 -26.13 -23.41 -22.83
N LEU A 121 -26.97 -22.69 -23.57
CA LEU A 121 -27.53 -21.40 -23.14
C LEU A 121 -28.38 -21.57 -21.87
N GLU A 122 -29.25 -22.58 -21.81
CA GLU A 122 -30.04 -22.85 -20.61
C GLU A 122 -29.19 -23.30 -19.41
N SER A 123 -28.12 -24.09 -19.61
CA SER A 123 -27.15 -24.38 -18.54
C SER A 123 -26.55 -23.10 -17.96
N MET A 124 -26.01 -22.22 -18.81
CA MET A 124 -25.39 -20.96 -18.38
C MET A 124 -26.42 -20.00 -17.76
N LYS A 125 -27.69 -20.01 -18.20
CA LYS A 125 -28.78 -19.26 -17.55
C LYS A 125 -29.10 -19.81 -16.15
N LEU A 126 -29.13 -21.14 -15.97
CA LEU A 126 -29.36 -21.77 -14.68
C LEU A 126 -28.20 -21.53 -13.70
N GLU A 127 -26.95 -21.55 -14.20
CA GLU A 127 -25.75 -21.18 -13.45
C GLU A 127 -25.78 -19.70 -13.03
N LEU A 128 -26.11 -18.78 -13.95
CA LEU A 128 -26.29 -17.36 -13.60
C LEU A 128 -27.47 -17.13 -12.63
N ALA A 129 -28.53 -17.92 -12.73
CA ALA A 129 -29.68 -17.85 -11.81
C ALA A 129 -29.37 -18.45 -10.43
N SER A 130 -28.48 -19.45 -10.33
CA SER A 130 -28.05 -19.99 -9.03
C SER A 130 -27.07 -19.05 -8.34
N LEU A 131 -26.12 -18.47 -9.08
CA LEU A 131 -25.20 -17.42 -8.57
C LEU A 131 -25.99 -16.19 -8.09
N ARG A 132 -26.95 -15.68 -8.86
CA ARG A 132 -27.84 -14.58 -8.45
C ARG A 132 -28.80 -14.91 -7.30
N ARG A 133 -28.88 -16.18 -6.88
CA ARG A 133 -29.64 -16.63 -5.71
C ARG A 133 -28.75 -16.92 -4.50
N GLN A 134 -27.43 -16.85 -4.63
CA GLN A 134 -26.55 -16.83 -3.46
C GLN A 134 -26.72 -15.48 -2.75
N PRO A 135 -26.89 -15.44 -1.42
CA PRO A 135 -26.90 -14.19 -0.70
C PRO A 135 -25.49 -13.59 -0.66
N ASP A 136 -25.37 -12.29 -0.92
CA ASP A 136 -24.12 -11.53 -0.74
C ASP A 136 -23.55 -11.71 0.67
N ASP A 137 -24.45 -11.88 1.65
CA ASP A 137 -24.15 -12.27 3.02
C ASP A 137 -23.82 -13.77 3.17
N THR A 138 -22.78 -14.19 2.47
CA THR A 138 -22.11 -15.47 2.72
C THR A 138 -21.55 -15.49 4.15
N LYS A 139 -21.68 -16.61 4.86
CA LYS A 139 -21.25 -16.77 6.27
C LYS A 139 -19.78 -16.40 6.50
N GLU A 140 -18.94 -16.55 5.48
CA GLU A 140 -17.53 -16.16 5.49
C GLU A 140 -17.36 -14.64 5.40
N GLY A 141 -18.12 -13.95 4.57
CA GLY A 141 -18.18 -12.48 4.53
C GLY A 141 -18.65 -11.89 5.86
N GLN A 142 -19.62 -12.52 6.53
CA GLN A 142 -20.03 -12.16 7.89
C GLN A 142 -18.90 -12.34 8.91
N ARG A 143 -18.19 -13.48 8.89
CA ARG A 143 -17.00 -13.74 9.74
C ARG A 143 -15.89 -12.71 9.48
N LEU A 144 -15.56 -12.42 8.22
CA LEU A 144 -14.54 -11.44 7.85
C LEU A 144 -14.91 -10.04 8.36
N ARG A 145 -16.17 -9.60 8.22
CA ARG A 145 -16.64 -8.33 8.78
C ARG A 145 -16.60 -8.29 10.32
N GLN A 146 -16.79 -9.43 10.99
CA GLN A 146 -16.61 -9.52 12.45
C GLN A 146 -15.13 -9.43 12.86
N VAL A 147 -14.22 -10.06 12.11
CA VAL A 147 -12.77 -9.97 12.33
C VAL A 147 -12.25 -8.56 12.07
N ILE A 148 -12.69 -7.90 11.00
CA ILE A 148 -12.36 -6.49 10.71
C ILE A 148 -12.74 -5.60 11.90
N ARG A 149 -14.00 -5.69 12.40
CA ARG A 149 -14.45 -4.96 13.59
C ARG A 149 -13.61 -5.24 14.84
N GLN A 150 -13.15 -6.48 15.04
CA GLN A 150 -12.28 -6.81 16.17
C GLN A 150 -10.88 -6.21 16.01
N LEU A 151 -10.33 -6.18 14.79
CA LEU A 151 -9.03 -5.56 14.50
C LEU A 151 -9.11 -4.03 14.66
N GLU A 152 -10.14 -3.38 14.13
CA GLU A 152 -10.42 -1.93 14.30
C GLU A 152 -10.45 -1.55 15.80
N ASN A 153 -11.28 -2.24 16.58
CA ASN A 153 -11.39 -2.05 18.04
C ASN A 153 -10.06 -2.30 18.78
N ASN A 154 -9.20 -3.20 18.30
CA ASN A 154 -7.91 -3.47 18.91
C ASN A 154 -6.87 -2.39 18.53
N ILE A 155 -6.87 -1.93 17.28
CA ILE A 155 -6.02 -0.83 16.81
C ILE A 155 -6.34 0.44 17.60
N GLU A 156 -7.62 0.82 17.72
CA GLU A 156 -8.04 2.00 18.49
C GLU A 156 -7.58 1.91 19.96
N LYS A 157 -7.76 0.76 20.61
CA LYS A 157 -7.25 0.52 21.97
C LYS A 157 -5.73 0.61 22.07
N THR A 158 -4.97 0.20 21.05
CA THR A 158 -3.51 0.39 21.02
C THR A 158 -3.11 1.85 20.81
N VAL A 159 -3.82 2.60 19.96
CA VAL A 159 -3.59 4.05 19.77
C VAL A 159 -3.84 4.80 21.08
N ILE A 160 -4.96 4.56 21.76
CA ILE A 160 -5.27 5.17 23.07
C ILE A 160 -4.17 4.85 24.10
N LYS A 161 -3.66 3.61 24.13
CA LYS A 161 -2.53 3.23 25.01
C LYS A 161 -1.23 3.94 24.64
N ILE A 162 -0.94 4.10 23.35
CA ILE A 162 0.25 4.83 22.86
C ILE A 162 0.16 6.29 23.30
N THR A 163 -0.94 6.99 23.03
CA THR A 163 -1.14 8.38 23.46
C THR A 163 -1.06 8.54 24.97
N ALA A 164 -1.68 7.62 25.74
CA ALA A 164 -1.56 7.64 27.20
C ALA A 164 -0.10 7.45 27.67
N SER A 165 0.65 6.52 27.06
CA SER A 165 2.08 6.30 27.38
C SER A 165 2.98 7.47 26.98
N GLN A 166 2.66 8.16 25.88
CA GLN A 166 3.35 9.37 25.44
C GLN A 166 3.12 10.54 26.43
N ASN A 167 1.88 10.74 26.87
CA ASN A 167 1.55 11.76 27.87
C ASN A 167 2.27 11.49 29.21
N ILE A 168 2.32 10.22 29.64
CA ILE A 168 3.06 9.80 30.85
C ILE A 168 4.56 10.00 30.66
N TYR A 169 5.12 9.67 29.50
CA TYR A 169 6.53 9.88 29.19
C TYR A 169 6.91 11.37 29.22
N LEU A 170 6.11 12.24 28.62
CA LEU A 170 6.33 13.70 28.65
C LEU A 170 6.31 14.22 30.10
N LEU A 171 5.32 13.80 30.90
CA LEU A 171 5.25 14.16 32.32
C LEU A 171 6.52 13.75 33.10
N TYR A 172 7.10 12.57 32.81
CA TYR A 172 8.36 12.14 33.43
C TYR A 172 9.58 12.91 32.91
N VAL A 173 9.59 13.36 31.66
CA VAL A 173 10.65 14.23 31.11
C VAL A 173 10.59 15.61 31.76
N ASP A 174 9.40 16.20 31.88
CA ASP A 174 9.18 17.51 32.52
C ASP A 174 9.56 17.47 34.01
N LEU A 175 9.17 16.40 34.72
CA LEU A 175 9.55 16.18 36.11
C LEU A 175 11.08 16.00 36.26
N LEU A 176 11.73 15.28 35.35
CA LEU A 176 13.19 15.12 35.36
C LEU A 176 13.92 16.44 35.09
N ASP A 177 13.38 17.29 34.23
CA ASP A 177 13.95 18.62 33.94
C ASP A 177 13.75 19.58 35.12
N TYR A 178 12.60 19.54 35.80
CA TYR A 178 12.38 20.24 37.06
C TYR A 178 13.36 19.77 38.17
N LEU A 179 13.49 18.45 38.38
CA LEU A 179 14.40 17.90 39.38
C LEU A 179 15.88 18.23 39.09
N LYS A 180 16.27 18.38 37.81
CA LYS A 180 17.61 18.86 37.43
C LYS A 180 17.83 20.33 37.79
N LYS A 181 16.80 21.17 37.69
CA LYS A 181 16.86 22.60 38.06
C LYS A 181 16.98 22.78 39.57
N GLU A 182 16.22 22.01 40.36
CA GLU A 182 16.38 21.96 41.82
C GLU A 182 17.75 21.39 42.22
N LEU A 183 18.21 20.31 41.58
CA LEU A 183 19.56 19.77 41.85
C LEU A 183 20.69 20.76 41.49
N ALA A 184 20.44 21.68 40.56
CA ALA A 184 21.37 22.75 40.22
C ALA A 184 21.29 23.98 41.14
N SER A 185 20.26 24.11 41.99
CA SER A 185 20.14 25.21 42.98
C SER A 185 20.83 24.86 44.31
N TYR A 186 20.82 23.59 44.71
CA TYR A 186 21.42 23.15 45.98
C TYR A 186 22.92 23.48 46.17
N PRO A 187 23.80 23.40 45.15
CA PRO A 187 25.20 23.78 45.32
C PRO A 187 25.37 25.23 45.79
N THR A 188 24.63 26.18 45.20
CA THR A 188 24.66 27.59 45.61
C THR A 188 24.24 27.79 47.06
N GLY A 189 23.16 27.12 47.49
CA GLY A 189 22.70 27.20 48.89
C GLY A 189 23.65 26.50 49.88
N LEU A 190 24.39 25.47 49.42
CA LEU A 190 25.48 24.85 50.19
C LEU A 190 26.69 25.77 50.31
N ASP A 191 27.09 26.44 49.24
CA ASP A 191 28.17 27.43 49.24
C ASP A 191 27.83 28.62 50.16
N GLU A 192 26.59 29.15 50.10
CA GLU A 192 26.09 30.18 51.02
C GLU A 192 26.18 29.75 52.49
N LEU A 193 25.72 28.55 52.82
CA LEU A 193 25.82 27.99 54.19
C LEU A 193 27.27 27.74 54.62
N GLN A 194 28.14 27.27 53.71
CA GLN A 194 29.53 26.99 54.02
C GLN A 194 30.34 28.28 54.24
N ASN A 195 30.05 29.34 53.47
CA ASN A 195 30.62 30.66 53.71
C ASN A 195 30.20 31.21 55.08
N LEU A 196 28.90 31.16 55.40
CA LEU A 196 28.38 31.62 56.71
C LEU A 196 28.99 30.86 57.90
N VAL A 197 29.24 29.55 57.77
CA VAL A 197 29.98 28.77 58.78
C VAL A 197 31.45 29.21 58.87
N GLY A 198 32.08 29.53 57.74
CA GLY A 198 33.43 30.11 57.71
C GLY A 198 33.51 31.46 58.45
N ASP A 199 32.54 32.35 58.19
CA ASP A 199 32.41 33.64 58.85
C ASP A 199 32.29 33.46 60.37
N TYR A 200 31.34 32.66 60.86
CA TYR A 200 31.19 32.38 62.29
C TYR A 200 32.43 31.71 62.93
N CYS A 201 33.14 30.85 62.20
CA CYS A 201 34.40 30.29 62.67
C CYS A 201 35.50 31.35 62.78
N SER A 202 35.52 32.37 61.92
CA SER A 202 36.45 33.50 62.03
C SER A 202 36.12 34.42 63.21
N GLU A 203 34.85 34.82 63.38
CA GLU A 203 34.39 35.63 64.53
C GLU A 203 34.72 34.95 65.87
N LEU A 204 34.50 33.62 65.96
CA LEU A 204 34.77 32.85 67.17
C LEU A 204 36.27 32.64 67.42
N SER A 205 37.09 32.59 66.36
CA SER A 205 38.55 32.63 66.47
C SER A 205 39.03 33.98 67.01
N ASP A 206 38.57 35.09 66.43
CA ASP A 206 38.94 36.45 66.84
C ASP A 206 38.52 36.73 68.29
N MET A 207 37.30 36.36 68.67
CA MET A 207 36.84 36.46 70.07
C MET A 207 37.66 35.57 71.02
N THR A 208 38.16 34.42 70.56
CA THR A 208 39.06 33.56 71.35
C THR A 208 40.42 34.22 71.56
N VAL A 209 40.99 34.86 70.53
CA VAL A 209 42.24 35.65 70.65
C VAL A 209 42.04 36.83 71.60
N MET A 210 40.98 37.61 71.43
CA MET A 210 40.63 38.72 72.35
C MET A 210 40.47 38.26 73.81
N SER A 211 39.92 37.06 74.03
CA SER A 211 39.79 36.47 75.36
C SER A 211 41.14 36.07 75.96
N GLN A 212 42.05 35.52 75.16
CA GLN A 212 43.42 35.19 75.57
C GLN A 212 44.22 36.46 75.89
N ASP A 213 44.15 37.49 75.05
CA ASP A 213 44.81 38.79 75.29
C ASP A 213 44.28 39.46 76.57
N ALA A 214 42.96 39.48 76.77
CA ALA A 214 42.35 39.99 77.99
C ALA A 214 42.79 39.21 79.24
N MET A 215 42.97 37.89 79.14
CA MET A 215 43.50 37.06 80.23
C MET A 215 44.98 37.36 80.50
N MET A 216 45.81 37.49 79.46
CA MET A 216 47.23 37.84 79.56
C MET A 216 47.42 39.21 80.22
N ILE A 217 46.71 40.25 79.77
CA ILE A 217 46.72 41.59 80.38
C ILE A 217 46.28 41.51 81.85
N THR A 218 45.24 40.72 82.14
CA THR A 218 44.73 40.57 83.51
C THR A 218 45.75 39.89 84.44
N ASP A 219 46.48 38.89 83.96
CA ASP A 219 47.52 38.22 84.75
C ASP A 219 48.82 39.03 84.85
N GLU A 220 49.20 39.79 83.82
CA GLU A 220 50.28 40.78 83.88
C GLU A 220 49.97 41.87 84.94
N VAL A 221 48.75 42.42 84.94
CA VAL A 221 48.29 43.37 85.96
C VAL A 221 48.34 42.75 87.37
N LYS A 222 47.96 41.48 87.56
CA LYS A 222 48.10 40.78 88.85
C LYS A 222 49.57 40.62 89.26
N MET A 223 50.48 40.33 88.34
CA MET A 223 51.91 40.20 88.66
C MET A 223 52.52 41.55 89.02
N ASN A 224 52.24 42.60 88.24
CA ASN A 224 52.66 43.97 88.51
C ASN A 224 52.12 44.48 89.86
N MET A 225 50.86 44.15 90.20
CA MET A 225 50.28 44.46 91.51
C MET A 225 51.01 43.74 92.66
N ARG A 226 51.30 42.44 92.53
CA ARG A 226 52.07 41.68 93.54
C ARG A 226 53.50 42.21 93.71
N GLN A 227 54.13 42.63 92.62
CA GLN A 227 55.48 43.23 92.65
C GLN A 227 55.47 44.61 93.32
N ALA A 228 54.45 45.44 93.03
CA ALA A 228 54.24 46.71 93.72
C ALA A 228 53.95 46.52 95.22
N GLU A 229 53.14 45.52 95.59
CA GLU A 229 52.88 45.19 97.00
C GLU A 229 54.16 44.70 97.71
N ALA A 230 54.94 43.81 97.08
CA ALA A 230 56.21 43.34 97.63
C ALA A 230 57.21 44.47 97.87
N THR A 231 57.42 45.34 96.87
CA THR A 231 58.32 46.50 97.00
C THR A 231 57.82 47.51 98.04
N PHE A 232 56.50 47.72 98.15
CA PHE A 232 55.91 48.55 99.21
C PHE A 232 56.10 47.94 100.62
N ILE A 233 55.97 46.62 100.77
CA ILE A 233 56.25 45.91 102.03
C ILE A 233 57.73 46.02 102.39
N GLU A 234 58.64 45.87 101.43
CA GLU A 234 60.07 46.05 101.65
C GLU A 234 60.43 47.49 102.02
N GLU A 235 59.87 48.49 101.35
CA GLU A 235 60.10 49.90 101.68
C GLU A 235 59.52 50.24 103.06
N ARG A 236 58.32 49.73 103.39
CA ARG A 236 57.73 49.86 104.73
C ARG A 236 58.62 49.22 105.80
N ARG A 237 59.12 47.99 105.58
CA ARG A 237 60.09 47.33 106.48
C ARG A 237 61.38 48.14 106.61
N ALA A 238 61.89 48.74 105.53
CA ALA A 238 63.08 49.60 105.57
C ALA A 238 62.84 50.88 106.38
N ARG A 239 61.70 51.56 106.17
CA ARG A 239 61.27 52.74 106.96
C ARG A 239 61.10 52.38 108.44
N GLU A 240 60.44 51.26 108.75
CA GLU A 240 60.20 50.78 110.11
C GLU A 240 61.49 50.31 110.80
N ASN A 241 62.43 49.70 110.07
CA ASN A 241 63.77 49.39 110.58
C ASN A 241 64.58 50.65 110.90
N ARG A 242 64.53 51.70 110.07
CA ARG A 242 65.14 53.01 110.37
C ARG A 242 64.52 53.64 111.61
N LEU A 243 63.18 53.61 111.73
CA LEU A 243 62.46 54.10 112.91
C LEU A 243 62.85 53.30 114.16
N ASN A 244 62.97 51.97 114.07
CA ASN A 244 63.37 51.11 115.19
C ASN A 244 64.86 51.26 115.55
N GLN A 245 65.72 51.67 114.61
CA GLN A 245 67.10 52.09 114.92
C GLN A 245 67.11 53.42 115.69
N GLN A 246 66.29 54.40 115.29
CA GLN A 246 66.12 55.66 116.04
C GLN A 246 65.52 55.42 117.43
N LYS A 247 64.46 54.61 117.56
CA LYS A 247 63.90 54.19 118.86
C LYS A 247 64.97 53.52 119.72
N LYS A 248 65.74 52.56 119.19
CA LYS A 248 66.85 51.94 119.93
C LYS A 248 67.98 52.90 120.34
N LEU A 249 68.08 54.10 119.75
CA LEU A 249 68.97 55.17 120.23
C LEU A 249 68.31 55.97 121.37
N ILE A 250 67.01 56.24 121.29
CA ILE A 250 66.20 56.87 122.35
C ILE A 250 66.09 55.95 123.58
N ASP A 251 65.83 54.67 123.37
CA ASP A 251 65.84 53.63 124.43
C ASP A 251 67.22 53.52 125.07
N LYS A 252 68.32 53.73 124.32
CA LYS A 252 69.70 53.82 124.85
C LYS A 252 70.01 55.11 125.59
N ILE A 253 69.14 56.12 125.51
CA ILE A 253 69.17 57.31 126.37
C ILE A 253 68.40 56.98 127.66
N HIS A 254 67.15 56.54 127.58
CA HIS A 254 66.35 56.18 128.77
C HIS A 254 66.91 55.01 129.59
N THR A 255 67.57 54.03 128.98
CA THR A 255 68.24 52.93 129.70
C THR A 255 69.62 53.30 130.26
N LYS A 256 70.10 54.54 130.07
CA LYS A 256 71.13 55.13 130.94
C LYS A 256 70.55 55.82 132.17
N GLU A 257 69.23 56.04 132.18
CA GLU A 257 68.46 56.74 133.20
C GLU A 257 67.77 55.76 134.18
N THR A 258 67.55 54.50 133.76
CA THR A 258 66.71 53.52 134.48
C THR A 258 67.31 52.10 134.56
N THR A 259 68.57 51.98 134.99
CA THR A 259 69.17 50.67 135.34
C THR A 259 69.39 50.48 136.84
N GLU A 260 68.30 50.29 137.57
CA GLU A 260 68.31 49.79 138.94
C GLU A 260 67.30 48.64 139.08
N LYS A 261 67.75 47.51 139.64
CA LYS A 261 66.97 46.38 140.20
C LYS A 261 66.12 45.47 139.27
N PHE A 262 66.60 44.22 139.16
CA PHE A 262 65.81 42.95 139.20
C PHE A 262 64.95 42.52 137.97
N ARG A 263 64.60 41.23 137.75
CA ARG A 263 65.26 39.90 137.97
C ARG A 263 64.37 38.77 137.37
N ARG A 264 64.93 37.78 136.65
CA ARG A 264 64.28 36.49 136.22
C ARG A 264 63.06 36.67 135.25
N GLY A 265 62.57 35.66 134.51
CA GLY A 265 63.19 34.39 134.09
C GLY A 265 62.30 33.13 134.20
N ARG A 266 61.77 32.61 133.07
CA ARG A 266 61.41 31.18 132.85
C ARG A 266 61.06 30.87 131.38
N ARG A 267 61.07 29.58 131.03
CA ARG A 267 60.36 28.94 129.89
C ARG A 267 59.49 27.83 130.51
N ASP A 268 58.43 27.37 129.83
CA ASP A 268 57.80 26.05 129.99
C ASP A 268 57.07 25.66 128.67
N LEU A 269 56.40 24.50 128.59
CA LEU A 269 56.01 23.77 127.37
C LEU A 269 54.51 23.37 127.29
N ASP A 270 54.17 22.55 126.26
CA ASP A 270 52.95 21.72 126.08
C ASP A 270 51.66 22.44 125.56
N PHE A 271 50.59 21.79 125.04
CA PHE A 271 50.15 20.36 125.00
C PHE A 271 49.23 20.06 123.76
N PRO A 272 49.15 18.83 123.19
CA PRO A 272 48.28 18.49 122.02
C PRO A 272 47.12 17.48 122.27
N SER A 273 46.16 17.35 121.32
CA SER A 273 45.06 16.32 121.22
C SER A 273 44.19 16.54 119.95
N SER A 274 43.32 15.68 119.39
CA SER A 274 43.00 14.21 119.33
C SER A 274 41.84 14.06 118.25
N LEU A 275 41.21 12.98 117.75
CA LEU A 275 40.92 11.52 117.98
C LEU A 275 40.93 10.78 116.58
N MET A 276 40.91 9.45 116.35
CA MET A 276 39.95 8.32 116.57
C MET A 276 38.52 8.49 116.01
N GLY A 277 37.81 7.46 115.47
CA GLY A 277 38.02 6.01 115.27
C GLY A 277 36.92 5.41 114.33
N ALA A 278 36.55 4.12 114.24
CA ALA A 278 37.00 2.84 114.83
C ALA A 278 36.43 1.62 114.02
N GLU A 279 36.74 0.38 114.42
CA GLU A 279 36.40 -0.90 113.71
C GLU A 279 35.04 -1.55 114.10
N THR A 280 34.60 -2.62 113.40
CA THR A 280 34.47 -4.00 113.97
C THR A 280 33.93 -5.06 112.97
N VAL A 281 34.04 -6.35 113.33
CA VAL A 281 33.73 -7.56 112.50
C VAL A 281 32.92 -8.60 113.30
N LYS A 282 32.00 -9.38 112.68
CA LYS A 282 31.64 -10.77 113.13
C LYS A 282 30.75 -11.64 112.20
N VAL A 283 31.31 -12.79 111.81
CA VAL A 283 30.75 -14.18 111.88
C VAL A 283 29.39 -14.56 111.22
N ARG A 284 29.50 -15.12 109.99
CA ARG A 284 29.16 -16.52 109.57
C ARG A 284 27.83 -17.18 110.00
N LYS A 285 27.05 -17.64 108.99
CA LYS A 285 26.19 -18.85 109.04
C LYS A 285 26.54 -19.80 107.88
N ARG A 286 26.04 -21.05 107.90
CA ARG A 286 26.19 -22.00 106.79
C ARG A 286 25.12 -21.73 105.73
N GLU A 287 25.55 -21.54 104.49
CA GLU A 287 24.71 -21.41 103.31
C GLU A 287 24.66 -22.75 102.56
N THR A 288 23.74 -22.89 101.59
CA THR A 288 23.92 -23.86 100.50
C THR A 288 25.27 -23.60 99.83
N SER A 289 25.98 -24.66 99.41
CA SER A 289 27.31 -24.61 98.78
C SER A 289 27.47 -23.35 97.90
N GLN A 290 28.45 -22.52 98.25
CA GLN A 290 28.66 -21.23 97.58
C GLN A 290 28.93 -21.42 96.07
N ALA A 291 29.57 -22.54 95.72
CA ALA A 291 29.77 -22.98 94.33
C ALA A 291 28.45 -23.39 93.64
N ASP A 292 27.48 -23.99 94.34
CA ASP A 292 26.18 -24.36 93.76
C ASP A 292 25.32 -23.12 93.49
N ILE A 293 25.42 -22.09 94.33
CA ILE A 293 24.78 -20.78 94.10
C ILE A 293 25.43 -20.10 92.88
N GLN A 294 26.76 -20.03 92.86
CA GLN A 294 27.53 -19.44 91.75
C GLN A 294 27.22 -20.15 90.43
N TYR A 295 27.32 -21.49 90.38
CA TYR A 295 26.98 -22.28 89.20
C TYR A 295 25.54 -22.04 88.70
N ARG A 296 24.55 -21.95 89.60
CA ARG A 296 23.17 -21.61 89.20
C ARG A 296 23.04 -20.18 88.65
N THR A 297 23.77 -19.24 89.22
CA THR A 297 23.83 -17.83 88.76
C THR A 297 24.49 -17.74 87.38
N ASP A 298 25.60 -18.44 87.17
CA ASP A 298 26.33 -18.46 85.90
C ASP A 298 25.52 -19.14 84.79
N VAL A 299 24.87 -20.27 85.09
CA VAL A 299 23.98 -20.97 84.14
C VAL A 299 22.77 -20.11 83.76
N THR A 300 22.13 -19.43 84.72
CA THR A 300 21.00 -18.54 84.41
C THR A 300 21.44 -17.28 83.65
N ALA A 301 22.60 -16.70 83.98
CA ALA A 301 23.18 -15.59 83.21
C ALA A 301 23.59 -16.00 81.78
N LEU A 302 24.06 -17.24 81.58
CA LEU A 302 24.36 -17.78 80.26
C LEU A 302 23.08 -18.03 79.44
N VAL A 303 22.04 -18.57 80.07
CA VAL A 303 20.71 -18.74 79.46
C VAL A 303 20.12 -17.41 79.01
N GLU A 304 20.14 -16.37 79.85
CA GLU A 304 19.63 -15.05 79.48
C GLU A 304 20.48 -14.38 78.37
N LYS A 305 21.81 -14.61 78.33
CA LYS A 305 22.65 -14.18 77.19
C LYS A 305 22.23 -14.85 75.87
N VAL A 306 22.00 -16.16 75.86
CA VAL A 306 21.51 -16.88 74.66
C VAL A 306 20.12 -16.39 74.25
N LYS A 307 19.21 -16.25 75.21
CA LYS A 307 17.86 -15.73 75.00
C LYS A 307 17.86 -14.32 74.41
N MET A 308 18.72 -13.41 74.89
CA MET A 308 18.88 -12.07 74.33
C MET A 308 19.49 -12.09 72.91
N ALA A 309 20.49 -12.93 72.65
CA ALA A 309 21.08 -13.08 71.31
C ALA A 309 20.08 -13.64 70.28
N VAL A 310 19.22 -14.57 70.70
CA VAL A 310 18.14 -15.18 69.90
C VAL A 310 16.82 -14.36 70.01
N GLN A 311 16.86 -13.24 70.75
CA GLN A 311 15.78 -12.26 71.02
C GLN A 311 14.46 -12.85 71.55
N CYS A 312 14.49 -13.99 72.24
CA CYS A 312 13.29 -14.75 72.60
C CYS A 312 12.75 -14.48 74.02
N SER A 313 11.52 -14.89 74.27
CA SER A 313 10.81 -14.64 75.53
C SER A 313 11.01 -15.78 76.52
N HIS A 314 10.99 -17.02 76.03
CA HIS A 314 11.10 -18.23 76.84
C HIS A 314 12.20 -19.16 76.33
N LEU A 315 12.68 -20.05 77.22
CA LEU A 315 13.72 -21.02 76.92
C LEU A 315 13.32 -21.98 75.78
N TRP A 316 12.05 -22.38 75.76
CA TRP A 316 11.49 -23.32 74.79
C TRP A 316 11.48 -22.76 73.35
N ASP A 317 11.45 -21.43 73.20
CA ASP A 317 11.43 -20.75 71.90
C ASP A 317 12.77 -20.87 71.16
N ILE A 318 13.88 -21.07 71.89
CA ILE A 318 15.26 -21.01 71.37
C ILE A 318 15.45 -21.99 70.21
N ALA A 319 15.02 -23.24 70.39
CA ALA A 319 15.13 -24.28 69.35
C ALA A 319 14.28 -23.94 68.11
N GLY A 320 13.06 -23.44 68.31
CA GLY A 320 12.18 -23.02 67.22
C GLY A 320 12.77 -21.86 66.41
N ARG A 321 13.45 -20.91 67.06
CA ARG A 321 14.10 -19.78 66.39
C ARG A 321 15.37 -20.17 65.65
N PHE A 322 16.19 -21.09 66.17
CA PHE A 322 17.32 -21.62 65.39
C PHE A 322 16.85 -22.39 64.14
N LEU A 323 15.73 -23.14 64.23
CA LEU A 323 15.12 -23.79 63.06
C LEU A 323 14.55 -22.77 62.05
N ALA A 324 13.90 -21.69 62.52
CA ALA A 324 13.42 -20.61 61.67
C ALA A 324 14.58 -19.82 61.00
N GLN A 325 15.67 -19.56 61.73
CA GLN A 325 16.87 -18.92 61.19
C GLN A 325 17.52 -19.81 60.12
N ARG A 326 17.69 -21.11 60.39
CA ARG A 326 18.25 -22.06 59.43
C ARG A 326 17.40 -22.18 58.16
N THR A 327 16.08 -22.27 58.30
CA THR A 327 15.20 -22.34 57.11
C THR A 327 15.14 -21.01 56.36
N ALA A 328 15.33 -19.86 57.02
CA ALA A 328 15.54 -18.58 56.35
C ALA A 328 16.88 -18.53 55.59
N GLU A 329 17.96 -19.05 56.19
CA GLU A 329 19.29 -19.18 55.59
C GLU A 329 19.27 -20.10 54.34
N GLU A 330 18.66 -21.28 54.44
CA GLU A 330 18.49 -22.21 53.32
C GLU A 330 17.66 -21.58 52.17
N ASN A 331 16.60 -20.84 52.50
CA ASN A 331 15.82 -20.09 51.49
C ASN A 331 16.59 -18.91 50.87
N LEU A 332 17.41 -18.20 51.64
CA LEU A 332 18.27 -17.13 51.14
C LEU A 332 19.36 -17.69 50.21
N GLY A 333 19.96 -18.83 50.54
CA GLY A 333 20.89 -19.55 49.67
C GLY A 333 20.29 -19.85 48.29
N LEU A 334 19.08 -20.42 48.25
CA LEU A 334 18.36 -20.68 47.00
C LEU A 334 18.06 -19.39 46.19
N GLN A 335 17.79 -18.27 46.86
CA GLN A 335 17.62 -16.98 46.18
C GLN A 335 18.94 -16.42 45.63
N VAL A 336 20.04 -16.57 46.37
CA VAL A 336 21.39 -16.18 45.91
C VAL A 336 21.78 -16.99 44.68
N GLU A 337 21.66 -18.32 44.70
CA GLU A 337 21.90 -19.15 43.51
C GLU A 337 21.02 -18.72 42.31
N GLY A 338 19.74 -18.40 42.56
CA GLY A 338 18.83 -17.90 41.53
C GLY A 338 19.26 -16.56 40.94
N CYS A 339 19.83 -15.66 41.76
CA CYS A 339 20.43 -14.41 41.32
C CYS A 339 21.73 -14.64 40.53
N GLU A 340 22.61 -15.54 40.96
CA GLU A 340 23.85 -15.86 40.24
C GLU A 340 23.58 -16.50 38.87
N ARG A 341 22.66 -17.46 38.80
CA ARG A 341 22.21 -18.07 37.52
C ARG A 341 21.70 -17.00 36.54
N ARG A 342 20.92 -16.03 37.02
CA ARG A 342 20.46 -14.87 36.21
C ARG A 342 21.62 -13.96 35.81
N ARG A 343 22.55 -13.66 36.71
CA ARG A 343 23.74 -12.83 36.44
C ARG A 343 24.59 -13.43 35.31
N VAL A 344 24.90 -14.72 35.39
CA VAL A 344 25.69 -15.45 34.37
C VAL A 344 24.96 -15.49 33.03
N HIS A 345 23.64 -15.70 33.02
CA HIS A 345 22.84 -15.67 31.80
C HIS A 345 22.85 -14.29 31.12
N LEU A 346 22.67 -13.21 31.90
CA LEU A 346 22.72 -11.84 31.38
C LEU A 346 24.13 -11.45 30.89
N GLU A 347 25.19 -11.88 31.58
CA GLU A 347 26.57 -11.64 31.17
C GLU A 347 26.92 -12.34 29.84
N ALA A 348 26.39 -13.56 29.63
CA ALA A 348 26.51 -14.26 28.35
C ALA A 348 25.69 -13.59 27.22
N LEU A 349 24.50 -13.07 27.55
CA LEU A 349 23.66 -12.33 26.61
C LEU A 349 24.30 -11.00 26.19
N MET A 350 24.90 -10.25 27.12
CA MET A 350 25.67 -9.04 26.82
C MET A 350 26.82 -9.32 25.84
N LYS A 351 27.67 -10.31 26.14
CA LYS A 351 28.81 -10.69 25.27
C LYS A 351 28.36 -11.12 23.88
N ARG A 352 27.18 -11.73 23.76
CA ARG A 352 26.55 -12.02 22.45
C ARG A 352 26.10 -10.74 21.74
N LEU A 353 25.42 -9.82 22.42
CA LEU A 353 24.99 -8.55 21.82
C LEU A 353 26.18 -7.69 21.40
N GLU A 354 27.27 -7.66 22.17
CA GLU A 354 28.54 -7.00 21.81
C GLU A 354 29.18 -7.63 20.54
N ALA A 355 29.10 -8.96 20.39
CA ALA A 355 29.54 -9.65 19.17
C ALA A 355 28.64 -9.35 17.97
N GLU A 356 27.32 -9.26 18.16
CA GLU A 356 26.37 -8.85 17.10
C GLU A 356 26.54 -7.37 16.73
N GLU A 357 26.76 -6.48 17.71
CA GLU A 357 27.01 -5.05 17.49
C GLU A 357 28.35 -4.80 16.77
N THR A 358 29.42 -5.49 17.15
CA THR A 358 30.71 -5.41 16.43
C THR A 358 30.61 -5.99 15.03
N ALA A 359 29.86 -7.09 14.82
CA ALA A 359 29.57 -7.61 13.48
C ALA A 359 28.75 -6.63 12.61
N LEU A 360 27.89 -5.80 13.22
CA LEU A 360 27.17 -4.73 12.53
C LEU A 360 28.06 -3.50 12.27
N LYS A 361 28.90 -3.09 13.23
CA LYS A 361 29.88 -1.97 13.09
C LYS A 361 30.94 -2.26 12.02
N PHE A 362 31.40 -3.50 11.90
CA PHE A 362 32.45 -3.92 10.96
C PHE A 362 31.93 -4.64 9.71
N ARG A 363 30.60 -4.75 9.54
CA ARG A 363 30.01 -5.00 8.23
C ARG A 363 30.33 -3.82 7.32
N GLN A 364 31.31 -4.00 6.43
CA GLN A 364 31.58 -3.04 5.36
C GLN A 364 30.28 -2.77 4.61
N THR A 365 29.79 -1.53 4.68
CA THR A 365 28.71 -1.09 3.81
C THR A 365 29.21 -1.20 2.36
N PRO A 366 28.53 -1.95 1.48
CA PRO A 366 28.96 -2.05 0.08
C PRO A 366 28.98 -0.64 -0.48
N SER A 367 30.11 -0.27 -1.09
CA SER A 367 30.57 1.13 -1.15
C SER A 367 29.50 2.11 -1.65
N SER A 368 29.55 3.35 -1.18
CA SER A 368 28.50 4.37 -1.43
C SER A 368 28.19 4.63 -2.91
N ALA A 369 29.09 4.27 -3.83
CA ALA A 369 28.84 4.24 -5.28
C ALA A 369 27.80 3.18 -5.70
N SER A 370 27.80 2.00 -5.06
CA SER A 370 26.83 0.92 -5.29
C SER A 370 25.41 1.36 -4.95
N PHE A 371 25.21 1.92 -3.74
CA PHE A 371 23.90 2.43 -3.32
C PHE A 371 23.39 3.54 -4.24
N LYS A 372 24.22 4.53 -4.61
CA LYS A 372 23.82 5.59 -5.55
C LYS A 372 23.46 5.06 -6.95
N SER A 373 24.11 3.98 -7.40
CA SER A 373 23.79 3.31 -8.67
C SER A 373 22.43 2.60 -8.61
N VAL A 374 22.13 1.90 -7.51
CA VAL A 374 20.83 1.24 -7.29
C VAL A 374 19.71 2.27 -7.10
N GLU A 375 19.95 3.31 -6.30
CA GLU A 375 19.01 4.42 -6.08
C GLU A 375 18.65 5.11 -7.40
N LYS A 376 19.65 5.40 -8.26
CA LYS A 376 19.40 5.98 -9.58
C LYS A 376 18.56 5.04 -10.44
N LYS A 377 18.90 3.73 -10.52
CA LYS A 377 18.11 2.75 -11.28
C LYS A 377 16.66 2.68 -10.80
N MET A 378 16.41 2.72 -9.49
CA MET A 378 15.05 2.76 -8.95
C MET A 378 14.31 4.04 -9.33
N LYS A 379 14.97 5.21 -9.31
CA LYS A 379 14.41 6.50 -9.73
C LYS A 379 14.16 6.62 -11.24
N ASP A 380 14.94 5.92 -12.05
CA ASP A 380 14.75 5.87 -13.51
C ASP A 380 13.62 4.87 -13.87
N MET A 381 13.54 3.69 -13.22
CA MET A 381 12.41 2.76 -13.39
C MET A 381 11.08 3.33 -12.89
N LEU A 382 11.08 4.06 -11.76
CA LEU A 382 9.87 4.70 -11.24
C LEU A 382 9.28 5.68 -12.27
N ARG A 383 10.13 6.48 -12.91
CA ARG A 383 9.72 7.43 -13.96
C ARG A 383 9.16 6.72 -15.19
N GLU A 384 9.76 5.60 -15.60
CA GLU A 384 9.28 4.79 -16.73
C GLU A 384 7.88 4.21 -16.46
N GLU A 385 7.60 3.78 -15.22
CA GLU A 385 6.26 3.33 -14.80
C GLU A 385 5.26 4.49 -14.61
N GLU A 386 5.70 5.65 -14.13
CA GLU A 386 4.88 6.87 -14.08
C GLU A 386 4.47 7.34 -15.49
N GLU A 387 5.39 7.33 -16.45
CA GLU A 387 5.13 7.63 -17.87
C GLU A 387 4.19 6.61 -18.51
N ARG A 388 4.37 5.30 -18.23
CA ARG A 388 3.41 4.24 -18.64
C ARG A 388 2.02 4.47 -18.07
N LEU A 389 1.93 4.82 -16.79
CA LEU A 389 0.66 5.07 -16.09
C LEU A 389 -0.07 6.28 -16.66
N GLN A 390 0.63 7.39 -16.90
CA GLN A 390 0.06 8.57 -17.56
C GLN A 390 -0.43 8.27 -18.98
N LEU A 391 0.35 7.51 -19.77
CA LEU A 391 -0.06 7.08 -21.11
C LEU A 391 -1.33 6.22 -21.06
N ALA A 392 -1.40 5.25 -20.12
CA ALA A 392 -2.56 4.39 -19.91
C ALA A 392 -3.81 5.19 -19.52
N TYR A 393 -3.70 6.14 -18.58
CA TYR A 393 -4.81 7.06 -18.24
C TYR A 393 -5.25 7.88 -19.45
N SER A 394 -4.32 8.45 -20.22
CA SER A 394 -4.67 9.25 -21.42
C SER A 394 -5.48 8.44 -22.44
N ASN A 395 -5.18 7.14 -22.58
CA ASN A 395 -5.87 6.24 -23.50
C ASN A 395 -7.23 5.77 -22.95
N MET A 396 -7.32 5.55 -21.64
CA MET A 396 -8.58 5.28 -20.94
C MET A 396 -9.55 6.45 -21.09
N THR A 397 -9.11 7.69 -20.85
CA THR A 397 -9.95 8.89 -21.01
C THR A 397 -10.39 9.11 -22.46
N LYS A 398 -9.52 8.89 -23.45
CA LYS A 398 -9.90 8.92 -24.88
C LYS A 398 -10.97 7.87 -25.20
N SER A 399 -10.82 6.64 -24.69
CA SER A 399 -11.78 5.55 -24.90
C SER A 399 -13.13 5.83 -24.21
N GLN A 400 -13.11 6.44 -23.02
CA GLN A 400 -14.32 6.88 -22.32
C GLN A 400 -15.04 8.02 -23.06
N LYS A 401 -14.32 9.06 -23.52
CA LYS A 401 -14.89 10.12 -24.36
C LYS A 401 -15.55 9.50 -25.61
N LEU A 402 -14.84 8.63 -26.34
CA LEU A 402 -15.36 7.95 -27.54
C LEU A 402 -16.61 7.10 -27.25
N LEU A 403 -16.61 6.30 -26.18
CA LEU A 403 -17.77 5.48 -25.78
C LEU A 403 -19.00 6.37 -25.49
N LEU A 404 -18.80 7.49 -24.79
CA LEU A 404 -19.86 8.44 -24.46
C LEU A 404 -20.39 9.13 -25.73
N THR A 405 -19.53 9.51 -26.68
CA THR A 405 -19.94 10.02 -28.00
C THR A 405 -20.75 8.99 -28.79
N ILE A 406 -20.33 7.72 -28.80
CA ILE A 406 -21.07 6.63 -29.47
C ILE A 406 -22.44 6.42 -28.81
N GLN A 407 -22.50 6.37 -27.48
CA GLN A 407 -23.76 6.24 -26.74
C GLN A 407 -24.71 7.42 -27.04
N MET A 408 -24.22 8.67 -26.99
CA MET A 408 -25.01 9.85 -27.38
C MET A 408 -25.47 9.78 -28.84
N GLY A 409 -24.64 9.27 -29.75
CA GLY A 409 -25.03 9.06 -31.15
C GLY A 409 -26.18 8.05 -31.30
N ILE A 410 -26.11 6.93 -30.58
CA ILE A 410 -27.15 5.90 -30.56
C ILE A 410 -28.44 6.42 -29.90
N ASP A 411 -28.35 7.16 -28.79
CA ASP A 411 -29.49 7.77 -28.12
C ASP A 411 -30.18 8.83 -29.00
N ASN A 412 -29.41 9.66 -29.72
CA ASN A 412 -29.95 10.61 -30.70
C ASN A 412 -30.62 9.92 -31.90
N LEU A 413 -30.05 8.82 -32.40
CA LEU A 413 -30.63 8.04 -33.49
C LEU A 413 -31.93 7.35 -33.04
N TYR A 414 -31.93 6.76 -31.86
CA TYR A 414 -33.09 6.14 -31.22
C TYR A 414 -34.23 7.16 -31.05
N ALA A 415 -33.95 8.34 -30.50
CA ALA A 415 -34.93 9.40 -30.32
C ALA A 415 -35.56 9.89 -31.63
N ARG A 416 -34.82 9.88 -32.75
CA ARG A 416 -35.35 10.24 -34.09
C ARG A 416 -36.18 9.12 -34.71
N LEU A 417 -35.86 7.85 -34.45
CA LEU A 417 -36.54 6.70 -35.05
C LEU A 417 -37.74 6.20 -34.22
N ILE A 418 -37.85 6.57 -32.94
CA ILE A 418 -38.88 6.04 -32.03
C ILE A 418 -40.31 6.27 -32.56
N GLY A 419 -40.61 7.45 -33.11
CA GLY A 419 -41.94 7.81 -33.64
C GLY A 419 -42.36 7.12 -34.95
N ILE A 420 -41.52 6.27 -35.52
CA ILE A 420 -41.79 5.59 -36.80
C ILE A 420 -42.47 4.24 -36.53
N ALA A 421 -43.77 4.16 -36.82
CA ALA A 421 -44.55 2.93 -36.64
C ALA A 421 -44.14 1.83 -37.65
N LEU A 422 -43.92 0.61 -37.14
CA LEU A 422 -43.73 -0.60 -37.95
C LEU A 422 -45.06 -1.35 -38.13
N PRO A 423 -45.29 -2.07 -39.24
CA PRO A 423 -46.57 -2.74 -39.50
C PRO A 423 -46.73 -4.06 -38.74
N THR A 424 -45.62 -4.67 -38.31
CA THR A 424 -45.59 -5.99 -37.69
C THR A 424 -46.01 -5.89 -36.22
N ALA A 425 -47.17 -6.47 -35.89
CA ALA A 425 -47.79 -6.34 -34.58
C ALA A 425 -47.00 -7.01 -33.45
N GLN A 426 -46.11 -6.24 -32.80
CA GLN A 426 -45.61 -6.50 -31.45
C GLN A 426 -45.81 -5.23 -30.62
N LYS A 427 -46.31 -5.37 -29.38
CA LYS A 427 -46.43 -4.23 -28.47
C LYS A 427 -45.04 -3.74 -28.11
N GLU A 428 -44.67 -2.53 -28.54
CA GLU A 428 -43.42 -1.89 -28.12
C GLU A 428 -43.45 -1.69 -26.59
N VAL A 429 -42.67 -2.49 -25.86
CA VAL A 429 -42.45 -2.30 -24.43
C VAL A 429 -41.48 -1.13 -24.28
N LEU A 430 -42.04 0.08 -24.33
CA LEU A 430 -41.34 1.34 -24.10
C LEU A 430 -40.86 1.43 -22.64
N SER A 431 -39.75 0.77 -22.35
CA SER A 431 -39.04 0.86 -21.09
C SER A 431 -37.86 1.82 -21.26
N ASN A 432 -37.82 2.87 -20.45
CA ASN A 432 -36.82 3.94 -20.57
C ASN A 432 -35.38 3.51 -20.18
N THR A 433 -35.20 2.24 -19.78
CA THR A 433 -33.94 1.62 -19.34
C THR A 433 -33.38 0.64 -20.37
N LEU A 434 -33.59 0.89 -21.67
CA LEU A 434 -33.07 0.06 -22.76
C LEU A 434 -31.55 0.23 -22.92
N ASP A 435 -30.82 -0.89 -22.94
CA ASP A 435 -29.36 -0.94 -23.14
C ASP A 435 -28.92 -0.34 -24.49
N VAL A 436 -27.68 0.16 -24.56
CA VAL A 436 -27.08 0.78 -25.76
C VAL A 436 -27.07 -0.20 -26.95
N SER A 437 -26.76 -1.49 -26.72
CA SER A 437 -26.78 -2.53 -27.75
C SER A 437 -28.20 -2.77 -28.28
N SER A 438 -29.17 -2.78 -27.37
CA SER A 438 -30.60 -2.97 -27.68
C SER A 438 -31.19 -1.76 -28.41
N LYS A 439 -30.79 -0.53 -28.05
CA LYS A 439 -31.13 0.70 -28.78
C LYS A 439 -30.55 0.68 -30.20
N LEU A 440 -29.30 0.26 -30.36
CA LEU A 440 -28.66 0.14 -31.68
C LEU A 440 -29.37 -0.89 -32.57
N ALA A 441 -29.69 -2.08 -32.06
CA ALA A 441 -30.44 -3.11 -32.80
C ALA A 441 -31.86 -2.64 -33.18
N TYR A 442 -32.52 -1.87 -32.31
CA TYR A 442 -33.81 -1.23 -32.62
C TYR A 442 -33.67 -0.19 -33.74
N CYS A 443 -32.61 0.63 -33.72
CA CYS A 443 -32.31 1.57 -34.79
C CYS A 443 -32.03 0.86 -36.11
N GLU A 444 -31.21 -0.21 -36.10
CA GLU A 444 -30.91 -1.04 -37.27
C GLU A 444 -32.20 -1.61 -37.89
N GLY A 445 -33.07 -2.23 -37.10
CA GLY A 445 -34.35 -2.76 -37.57
C GLY A 445 -35.27 -1.70 -38.17
N LYS A 446 -35.35 -0.50 -37.57
CA LYS A 446 -36.14 0.61 -38.14
C LYS A 446 -35.50 1.20 -39.40
N LEU A 447 -34.17 1.31 -39.48
CA LEU A 447 -33.46 1.80 -40.67
C LEU A 447 -33.56 0.83 -41.85
N LEU A 448 -33.47 -0.48 -41.62
CA LEU A 448 -33.69 -1.49 -42.66
C LEU A 448 -35.11 -1.43 -43.22
N TYR A 449 -36.13 -1.34 -42.35
CA TYR A 449 -37.52 -1.15 -42.78
C TYR A 449 -37.74 0.15 -43.58
N LEU A 450 -37.04 1.24 -43.24
CA LEU A 450 -37.07 2.48 -44.00
C LEU A 450 -36.36 2.35 -45.36
N ALA A 451 -35.22 1.65 -45.42
CA ALA A 451 -34.51 1.37 -46.65
C ALA A 451 -35.34 0.51 -47.61
N ASP A 452 -35.93 -0.58 -47.11
CA ASP A 452 -36.86 -1.44 -47.87
C ASP A 452 -38.07 -0.64 -48.39
N ARG A 453 -38.63 0.27 -47.56
CA ARG A 453 -39.72 1.15 -48.00
C ARG A 453 -39.28 2.16 -49.06
N LEU A 454 -38.10 2.75 -48.94
CA LEU A 454 -37.54 3.66 -49.96
C LEU A 454 -37.20 2.92 -51.26
N GLN A 455 -36.84 1.64 -51.18
CA GLN A 455 -36.58 0.80 -52.35
C GLN A 455 -37.87 0.27 -53.02
N ALA A 456 -38.93 0.03 -52.23
CA ALA A 456 -40.27 -0.31 -52.71
C ALA A 456 -41.02 0.90 -53.30
N LEU A 457 -40.73 2.12 -52.81
CA LEU A 457 -41.18 3.39 -53.39
C LEU A 457 -40.36 3.70 -54.66
N SER A 458 -40.72 3.06 -55.77
CA SER A 458 -40.13 3.36 -57.08
C SER A 458 -40.25 4.85 -57.40
N ARG A 459 -39.14 5.46 -57.86
CA ARG A 459 -39.05 6.89 -58.17
C ARG A 459 -40.07 7.27 -59.25
N THR A 460 -41.17 7.89 -58.81
CA THR A 460 -41.98 8.78 -59.64
C THR A 460 -41.49 10.20 -59.45
N GLU A 461 -41.26 10.94 -60.55
CA GLU A 461 -40.62 12.25 -60.48
C GLU A 461 -41.48 13.28 -59.72
N GLU A 462 -42.81 13.16 -59.81
CA GLU A 462 -43.74 13.96 -59.02
C GLU A 462 -43.57 13.82 -57.50
N VAL A 463 -43.23 12.63 -57.00
CA VAL A 463 -43.02 12.42 -55.57
C VAL A 463 -41.73 13.08 -55.12
N ASN A 464 -40.67 13.03 -55.95
CA ASN A 464 -39.43 13.76 -55.68
C ASN A 464 -39.64 15.29 -55.69
N ALA A 465 -40.48 15.81 -56.59
CA ALA A 465 -40.86 17.22 -56.62
C ALA A 465 -41.64 17.61 -55.35
N LYS A 466 -42.77 16.94 -55.07
CA LYS A 466 -43.60 17.21 -53.87
C LYS A 466 -42.80 17.08 -52.58
N VAL A 467 -41.91 16.09 -52.45
CA VAL A 467 -41.03 15.95 -51.28
C VAL A 467 -40.03 17.11 -51.17
N ARG A 468 -39.40 17.54 -52.28
CA ARG A 468 -38.53 18.73 -52.30
C ARG A 468 -39.28 19.98 -51.86
N ASP A 469 -40.43 20.25 -52.45
CA ASP A 469 -41.26 21.42 -52.15
C ASP A 469 -41.69 21.43 -50.66
N THR A 470 -42.00 20.26 -50.08
CA THR A 470 -42.31 20.14 -48.64
C THR A 470 -41.08 20.34 -47.73
N LEU A 471 -39.88 19.95 -48.17
CA LEU A 471 -38.63 20.14 -47.40
C LEU A 471 -38.14 21.58 -47.47
N GLU A 472 -38.20 22.23 -48.63
CA GLU A 472 -37.90 23.66 -48.77
C GLU A 472 -38.92 24.49 -47.97
N SER A 473 -40.22 24.17 -48.05
CA SER A 473 -41.25 24.87 -47.27
C SER A 473 -41.35 24.48 -45.79
N SER A 474 -40.62 23.46 -45.31
CA SER A 474 -40.42 23.20 -43.87
C SER A 474 -39.16 23.90 -43.33
N THR A 475 -38.04 23.83 -44.05
CA THR A 475 -36.78 24.51 -43.68
C THR A 475 -36.91 26.04 -43.70
N LEU A 476 -37.79 26.59 -44.54
CA LEU A 476 -38.20 28.01 -44.48
C LEU A 476 -39.05 28.40 -43.25
N LYS A 477 -39.61 27.42 -42.52
CA LYS A 477 -40.43 27.65 -41.30
C LYS A 477 -39.65 27.37 -40.01
N GLU A 478 -38.49 26.74 -40.11
CA GLU A 478 -37.69 26.32 -38.96
C GLU A 478 -36.84 27.49 -38.42
N LYS A 479 -37.29 28.09 -37.32
CA LYS A 479 -36.65 29.27 -36.70
C LYS A 479 -35.24 29.02 -36.14
N GLN A 480 -34.78 27.77 -36.12
CA GLN A 480 -33.45 27.35 -35.67
C GLN A 480 -32.60 26.82 -36.83
N ASN A 481 -32.57 27.57 -37.94
CA ASN A 481 -31.52 27.44 -38.96
C ASN A 481 -30.15 27.87 -38.38
N GLN A 482 -29.60 27.04 -37.50
CA GLN A 482 -28.24 27.18 -37.00
C GLN A 482 -27.28 26.94 -38.16
N ARG A 483 -26.61 28.01 -38.62
CA ARG A 483 -25.39 27.87 -39.40
C ARG A 483 -24.44 27.00 -38.59
N ILE A 484 -23.98 25.90 -39.17
CA ILE A 484 -22.89 25.11 -38.61
C ILE A 484 -21.62 25.97 -38.74
N SER A 485 -21.27 26.68 -37.67
CA SER A 485 -19.90 27.13 -37.47
C SER A 485 -19.07 25.89 -37.17
N PHE A 486 -18.11 25.60 -38.06
CA PHE A 486 -16.97 24.80 -37.66
C PHE A 486 -16.16 25.66 -36.69
N GLU A 487 -16.29 25.36 -35.41
CA GLU A 487 -15.30 25.75 -34.41
C GLU A 487 -14.20 24.70 -34.49
N ASP A 488 -12.97 25.13 -34.81
CA ASP A 488 -11.84 24.24 -35.01
C ASP A 488 -11.47 23.54 -33.69
N LEU A 489 -11.10 22.25 -33.76
CA LEU A 489 -10.74 21.46 -32.57
C LEU A 489 -9.35 21.81 -32.04
N GLU A 490 -9.23 22.92 -31.34
CA GLU A 490 -8.08 23.23 -30.47
C GLU A 490 -8.55 23.63 -29.05
N ASP A 491 -7.91 23.03 -28.04
CA ASP A 491 -7.94 23.41 -26.63
C ASP A 491 -9.28 23.42 -25.87
N ASP A 492 -9.94 22.26 -25.88
CA ASP A 492 -10.85 21.79 -24.82
C ASP A 492 -10.05 21.50 -23.53
N VAL A 493 -9.45 22.55 -22.92
CA VAL A 493 -8.65 22.47 -21.69
C VAL A 493 -9.54 22.02 -20.54
N ILE A 494 -9.21 20.87 -19.96
CA ILE A 494 -9.98 20.27 -18.86
C ILE A 494 -9.98 21.23 -17.66
N GLU A 495 -11.17 21.73 -17.32
CA GLU A 495 -11.42 22.53 -16.12
C GLU A 495 -11.10 21.69 -14.88
N THR A 496 -9.84 21.83 -14.43
CA THR A 496 -9.27 20.94 -13.43
C THR A 496 -9.63 21.45 -12.04
N PHE A 497 -10.23 20.56 -11.25
CA PHE A 497 -10.66 20.72 -9.86
C PHE A 497 -10.05 21.90 -9.10
N GLN A 498 -10.90 22.81 -8.64
CA GLN A 498 -10.54 23.88 -7.70
C GLN A 498 -10.13 23.29 -6.35
N PHE A 499 -8.85 22.94 -6.22
CA PHE A 499 -8.17 22.99 -4.93
C PHE A 499 -7.96 24.47 -4.57
N ALA A 500 -8.33 24.82 -3.33
CA ALA A 500 -7.82 26.04 -2.72
C ALA A 500 -6.30 25.93 -2.48
N ASP A 501 -5.66 27.07 -2.25
CA ASP A 501 -4.28 27.20 -1.76
C ASP A 501 -3.16 26.78 -2.72
N VAL A 502 -3.05 27.47 -3.87
CA VAL A 502 -1.76 27.74 -4.53
C VAL A 502 -1.71 29.21 -4.98
N ASP A 503 -0.60 29.90 -4.72
CA ASP A 503 -0.41 31.32 -5.04
C ASP A 503 -0.69 31.68 -6.50
N HIS A 504 -1.62 32.61 -6.72
CA HIS A 504 -1.88 33.19 -8.03
C HIS A 504 -0.75 34.15 -8.44
N SER A 505 0.31 33.61 -9.05
CA SER A 505 1.28 34.41 -9.80
C SER A 505 0.56 35.25 -10.85
N TYR A 506 0.72 36.58 -10.80
CA TYR A 506 -0.06 37.53 -11.62
C TYR A 506 0.15 37.31 -13.13
N VAL A 507 -0.87 36.76 -13.79
CA VAL A 507 -0.95 36.64 -15.26
C VAL A 507 -1.61 37.91 -15.82
N PRO A 508 -0.89 38.77 -16.55
CA PRO A 508 -1.47 40.04 -17.03
C PRO A 508 -2.56 39.79 -18.08
N SER A 509 -3.69 40.47 -17.96
CA SER A 509 -4.80 40.32 -18.91
C SER A 509 -4.40 40.78 -20.33
N ARG A 510 -5.09 40.27 -21.36
CA ARG A 510 -4.94 40.73 -22.76
C ARG A 510 -5.10 42.24 -22.92
N ALA A 511 -5.85 42.89 -22.03
CA ALA A 511 -6.02 44.34 -21.98
C ALA A 511 -4.81 45.06 -21.37
N GLU A 512 -4.18 44.50 -20.34
CA GLU A 512 -2.96 45.02 -19.71
C GLU A 512 -1.72 44.82 -20.58
N ILE A 513 -1.59 43.66 -21.24
CA ILE A 513 -0.53 43.41 -22.25
C ILE A 513 -0.61 44.47 -23.37
N LYS A 514 -1.82 44.75 -23.89
CA LYS A 514 -2.03 45.86 -24.84
C LYS A 514 -1.69 47.24 -24.24
N ARG A 515 -1.91 47.45 -22.94
CA ARG A 515 -1.58 48.70 -22.23
C ARG A 515 -0.06 48.87 -22.06
N GLN A 516 0.66 47.81 -21.71
CA GLN A 516 2.12 47.80 -21.62
C GLN A 516 2.78 47.96 -23.00
N ALA A 517 2.28 47.27 -24.03
CA ALA A 517 2.77 47.40 -25.40
C ALA A 517 2.62 48.84 -25.92
N ARG A 518 1.47 49.50 -25.67
CA ARG A 518 1.28 50.92 -25.99
C ARG A 518 2.27 51.82 -25.24
N ARG A 519 2.45 51.64 -23.93
CA ARG A 519 3.44 52.38 -23.12
C ARG A 519 4.88 52.19 -23.63
N LEU A 520 5.25 50.99 -24.10
CA LEU A 520 6.56 50.72 -24.71
C LEU A 520 6.75 51.46 -26.05
N ILE A 521 5.72 51.50 -26.89
CA ILE A 521 5.73 52.23 -28.17
C ILE A 521 5.79 53.74 -27.91
N GLU A 522 4.94 54.29 -27.03
CA GLU A 522 4.96 55.68 -26.59
C GLU A 522 6.30 56.09 -25.96
N GLY A 523 6.90 55.19 -25.18
CA GLY A 523 8.23 55.38 -24.58
C GLY A 523 9.35 55.45 -25.61
N ARG A 524 9.31 54.65 -26.68
CA ARG A 524 10.30 54.71 -27.77
C ARG A 524 10.05 55.85 -28.76
N LEU A 525 8.82 56.35 -28.88
CA LEU A 525 8.49 57.52 -29.72
C LEU A 525 8.86 58.86 -29.08
N LYS A 526 9.09 58.92 -27.75
CA LYS A 526 9.59 60.11 -27.06
C LYS A 526 11.11 60.28 -27.27
N VAL A 527 11.48 60.70 -28.49
CA VAL A 527 12.84 61.06 -28.89
C VAL A 527 13.46 62.03 -27.88
N ALA A 528 14.66 61.69 -27.40
CA ALA A 528 15.38 62.47 -26.41
C ALA A 528 15.76 63.87 -26.92
N LYS A 529 15.07 64.91 -26.45
CA LYS A 529 15.49 66.31 -26.64
C LYS A 529 16.80 66.55 -25.88
N LYS A 530 17.92 66.53 -26.60
CA LYS A 530 19.23 66.96 -26.08
C LYS A 530 19.11 68.38 -25.48
N LYS A 531 19.48 68.55 -24.21
CA LYS A 531 19.82 69.89 -23.70
C LYS A 531 21.05 70.39 -24.45
N LYS A 532 21.04 71.66 -24.88
CA LYS A 532 22.28 72.40 -25.17
C LYS A 532 22.91 72.86 -23.86
N LYS A 533 24.17 73.30 -23.94
CA LYS A 533 24.87 74.03 -22.87
C LYS A 533 24.07 75.27 -22.47
#